data_AF-A0A7J8NUY1-F1
#
_entry.id   AF-A0A7J8NUY1-F1
#
_cell.length_a   1.000
_cell.length_b   1.000
_cell.length_c   1.000
_cell.angle_alpha   90.00
_cell.angle_beta   90.00
_cell.angle_gamma   90.00
#
_symmetry.space_group_name_H-M   'P 1'
#
loop_
_entity.id
_entity.type
_entity.pdbx_description
1 polymer ?
#
loop_
_entity_poly.entity_id
_entity_poly.type
_entity_poly.pdbx_seq_one_letter_code
_entity_poly.pdbx_strand_id
1 'polypeptide(L)'
;QILCFNLRWKRLLVLATVWVLFTVIQVIKNDVVPCTTLYWVLFCLQFPIATLVFGYEATKLYKEHKKRMSTGNAETVCGASIQWSPLNIAFCALCGILGGTVGGLLGSGGGFILGPLLLEIGVIPQVASATATFVMMFSSSLSVVEFYLLKRFPMPYALYLMGVSILAGFWGQYFVRKLITILRRASLIVFILSGVIFASALTMGVIGIERSIRMIHNHEFMGFLDFCSSQ
;
A
#
# COMPACT_ATOMS: atom_id res chain seq x y z
N GLN A 1 8.73 26.37 6.65
CA GLN A 1 8.32 27.26 5.53
C GLN A 1 8.43 26.61 4.14
N ILE A 2 9.50 25.84 3.84
CA ILE A 2 9.70 25.18 2.53
C ILE A 2 8.70 24.01 2.27
N LEU A 3 8.22 23.32 3.33
CA LEU A 3 7.28 22.21 3.19
C LEU A 3 5.89 22.67 2.68
N CYS A 4 5.33 23.75 3.22
CA CYS A 4 3.97 24.19 2.84
C CYS A 4 3.84 24.69 1.40
N PHE A 5 4.92 25.15 0.78
CA PHE A 5 4.85 25.86 -0.51
C PHE A 5 4.87 24.95 -1.74
N ASN A 6 5.36 23.70 -1.60
CA ASN A 6 5.50 22.76 -2.72
C ASN A 6 4.49 21.60 -2.68
N LEU A 7 3.65 21.55 -1.65
CA LEU A 7 2.68 20.49 -1.47
C LEU A 7 1.37 20.82 -2.20
N ARG A 8 0.97 19.95 -3.12
CA ARG A 8 -0.34 20.04 -3.80
C ARG A 8 -1.46 19.66 -2.84
N TRP A 9 -1.82 20.59 -1.95
CA TRP A 9 -2.85 20.44 -0.93
C TRP A 9 -4.15 19.85 -1.45
N LYS A 10 -4.60 20.24 -2.65
CA LYS A 10 -5.80 19.67 -3.28
C LYS A 10 -5.72 18.15 -3.44
N ARG A 11 -4.56 17.61 -3.83
CA ARG A 11 -4.38 16.15 -4.03
C ARG A 11 -4.29 15.41 -2.70
N LEU A 12 -3.57 15.99 -1.72
CA LEU A 12 -3.52 15.43 -0.38
C LEU A 12 -4.88 15.42 0.31
N LEU A 13 -5.68 16.46 0.12
CA LEU A 13 -7.01 16.58 0.69
C LEU A 13 -7.94 15.48 0.14
N VAL A 14 -7.86 15.17 -1.16
CA VAL A 14 -8.59 14.03 -1.75
C VAL A 14 -8.19 12.71 -1.07
N LEU A 15 -6.90 12.43 -0.94
CA LEU A 15 -6.39 11.22 -0.28
C LEU A 15 -6.83 11.14 1.20
N ALA A 16 -6.72 12.24 1.94
CA ALA A 16 -7.16 12.31 3.33
C ALA A 16 -8.68 12.11 3.46
N THR A 17 -9.47 12.66 2.53
CA THR A 17 -10.93 12.50 2.53
C THR A 17 -11.32 11.03 2.31
N VAL A 18 -10.69 10.36 1.34
CA VAL A 18 -10.91 8.93 1.09
C VAL A 18 -10.50 8.12 2.32
N TRP A 19 -9.36 8.43 2.92
CA TRP A 19 -8.90 7.76 4.13
C TRP A 19 -9.90 7.90 5.28
N VAL A 20 -10.35 9.11 5.59
CA VAL A 20 -11.36 9.36 6.64
C VAL A 20 -12.66 8.62 6.35
N LEU A 21 -13.13 8.64 5.10
CA LEU A 21 -14.36 7.96 4.71
C LEU A 21 -14.25 6.45 4.93
N PHE A 22 -13.13 5.84 4.55
CA PHE A 22 -12.87 4.41 4.79
C PHE A 22 -12.79 4.09 6.28
N THR A 23 -12.08 4.92 7.06
CA THR A 23 -12.00 4.75 8.52
C THR A 23 -13.36 4.86 9.18
N VAL A 24 -14.19 5.84 8.81
CA VAL A 24 -15.56 5.99 9.35
C VAL A 24 -16.42 4.78 9.03
N ILE A 25 -16.36 4.27 7.79
CA ILE A 25 -17.08 3.04 7.43
C ILE A 25 -16.60 1.85 8.28
N GLN A 26 -15.30 1.73 8.54
CA GLN A 26 -14.76 0.65 9.39
C GLN A 26 -15.19 0.79 10.86
N VAL A 27 -15.25 2.02 11.39
CA VAL A 27 -15.77 2.27 12.75
C VAL A 27 -17.23 1.85 12.86
N ILE A 28 -18.08 2.28 11.90
CA ILE A 28 -19.50 1.92 11.88
C ILE A 28 -19.65 0.39 11.73
N LYS A 29 -18.85 -0.25 10.88
CA LYS A 29 -18.86 -1.70 10.68
C LYS A 29 -18.55 -2.47 11.97
N ASN A 30 -17.70 -1.93 12.83
CA ASN A 30 -17.29 -2.56 14.08
C ASN A 30 -18.43 -2.68 15.11
N ASP A 31 -19.40 -1.77 15.08
CA ASP A 31 -20.56 -1.79 15.97
C ASP A 31 -21.72 -2.67 15.46
N VAL A 32 -21.60 -3.21 14.24
CA VAL A 32 -22.63 -4.06 13.61
C VAL A 32 -22.28 -5.53 13.79
N VAL A 33 -23.29 -6.34 14.14
CA VAL A 33 -23.14 -7.79 14.30
C VAL A 33 -22.70 -8.43 12.96
N PRO A 34 -21.64 -9.25 12.94
CA PRO A 34 -21.18 -9.93 11.73
C PRO A 34 -22.31 -10.77 11.10
N CYS A 35 -22.32 -10.85 9.77
CA CYS A 35 -23.33 -11.56 8.95
C CYS A 35 -24.74 -10.94 8.89
N THR A 36 -24.94 -9.72 9.41
CA THR A 36 -26.16 -8.95 9.14
C THR A 36 -26.16 -8.37 7.71
N THR A 37 -27.34 -8.18 7.11
CA THR A 37 -27.47 -7.49 5.80
C THR A 37 -26.79 -6.11 5.78
N LEU A 38 -26.89 -5.36 6.89
CA LEU A 38 -26.21 -4.07 7.07
C LEU A 38 -24.67 -4.18 7.04
N TYR A 39 -24.11 -5.26 7.57
CA TYR A 39 -22.66 -5.50 7.53
C TYR A 39 -22.17 -5.68 6.09
N TRP A 40 -22.88 -6.50 5.30
CA TRP A 40 -22.57 -6.70 3.89
C TRP A 40 -22.74 -5.44 3.06
N VAL A 41 -23.78 -4.63 3.34
CA VAL A 41 -23.98 -3.34 2.68
C VAL A 41 -22.80 -2.39 2.95
N LEU A 42 -22.34 -2.28 4.21
CA LEU A 42 -21.20 -1.43 4.58
C LEU A 42 -19.88 -1.92 3.97
N PHE A 43 -19.67 -3.24 3.90
CA PHE A 43 -18.52 -3.81 3.23
C PHE A 43 -18.55 -3.55 1.71
N CYS A 44 -19.69 -3.82 1.07
CA CYS A 44 -19.89 -3.58 -0.34
C CYS A 44 -19.78 -2.11 -0.71
N LEU A 45 -20.11 -1.18 0.21
CA LEU A 45 -20.03 0.27 0.00
C LEU A 45 -18.59 0.79 -0.20
N GLN A 46 -17.58 0.10 0.31
CA GLN A 46 -16.17 0.50 0.13
C GLN A 46 -15.70 0.36 -1.33
N PHE A 47 -16.19 -0.66 -2.05
CA PHE A 47 -15.86 -0.89 -3.46
C PHE A 47 -16.29 0.25 -4.40
N PRO A 48 -17.56 0.70 -4.44
CA PRO A 48 -17.99 1.77 -5.33
C PRO A 48 -17.27 3.09 -5.01
N ILE A 49 -16.99 3.38 -3.74
CA ILE A 49 -16.21 4.57 -3.37
C ILE A 49 -14.79 4.49 -3.96
N ALA A 50 -14.11 3.34 -3.82
CA ALA A 50 -12.79 3.13 -4.41
C ALA A 50 -12.82 3.23 -5.94
N THR A 51 -13.77 2.55 -6.59
CA THR A 51 -13.91 2.55 -8.06
C THR A 51 -14.24 3.93 -8.60
N LEU A 52 -15.09 4.71 -7.92
CA LEU A 52 -15.47 6.05 -8.35
C LEU A 52 -14.28 7.01 -8.27
N VAL A 53 -13.55 7.02 -7.15
CA VAL A 53 -12.38 7.90 -6.98
C VAL A 53 -11.26 7.50 -7.94
N PHE A 54 -10.98 6.20 -8.05
CA PHE A 54 -9.98 5.68 -8.99
C PHE A 54 -10.35 6.01 -10.44
N GLY A 55 -11.61 5.78 -10.84
CA GLY A 55 -12.11 6.10 -12.17
C GLY A 55 -12.05 7.60 -12.49
N TYR A 56 -12.38 8.46 -11.52
CA TYR A 56 -12.27 9.90 -11.68
C TYR A 56 -10.82 10.36 -11.90
N GLU A 57 -9.87 9.93 -11.06
CA GLU A 57 -8.46 10.29 -11.24
C GLU A 57 -7.85 9.64 -12.50
N ALA A 58 -8.25 8.42 -12.86
CA ALA A 58 -7.80 7.75 -14.08
C ALA A 58 -8.27 8.46 -15.34
N THR A 59 -9.56 8.84 -15.42
CA THR A 59 -10.11 9.59 -16.57
C THR A 59 -9.52 10.98 -16.69
N LYS A 60 -9.33 11.67 -15.56
CA LYS A 60 -8.63 12.96 -15.50
C LYS A 60 -7.19 12.84 -16.00
N LEU A 61 -6.45 11.82 -15.53
CA LEU A 61 -5.08 11.56 -15.96
C LEU A 61 -5.00 11.25 -17.45
N TYR A 62 -5.92 10.43 -17.96
CA TYR A 62 -6.01 10.11 -19.39
C TYR A 62 -6.31 11.35 -20.24
N LYS A 63 -7.28 12.18 -19.82
CA LYS A 63 -7.64 13.43 -20.52
C LYS A 63 -6.49 14.44 -20.51
N GLU A 64 -5.79 14.55 -19.39
CA GLU A 64 -4.63 15.43 -19.25
C GLU A 64 -3.46 14.95 -20.11
N HIS A 65 -3.20 13.65 -20.15
CA HIS A 65 -2.19 13.05 -21.05
C HIS A 65 -2.53 13.27 -22.53
N LYS A 66 -3.79 13.02 -22.94
CA LYS A 66 -4.25 13.26 -24.32
C LYS A 66 -4.09 14.73 -24.71
N LYS A 67 -4.41 15.65 -23.80
CA LYS A 67 -4.21 17.10 -24.03
C LYS A 67 -2.72 17.42 -24.21
N ARG A 68 -1.84 16.90 -23.35
CA ARG A 68 -0.38 17.11 -23.45
C ARG A 68 0.20 16.63 -24.78
N MET A 69 -0.16 15.40 -25.19
CA MET A 69 0.24 14.84 -26.49
C MET A 69 -0.23 15.69 -27.67
N SER A 70 -1.44 16.26 -27.62
CA SER A 70 -1.97 17.10 -28.70
C SER A 70 -1.30 18.46 -28.83
N THR A 71 -0.74 19.01 -27.74
CA THR A 71 0.01 20.29 -27.76
C THR A 71 1.48 20.15 -28.14
N GLY A 72 1.98 18.93 -28.44
CA GLY A 72 3.37 18.71 -28.85
C GLY A 72 4.42 18.97 -27.76
N ASN A 73 4.02 19.31 -26.54
CA ASN A 73 4.94 19.59 -25.44
C ASN A 73 5.35 18.26 -24.78
N ALA A 74 6.43 17.66 -25.27
CA ALA A 74 7.06 16.47 -24.69
C ALA A 74 7.83 16.80 -23.40
N GLU A 75 7.21 17.58 -22.50
CA GLU A 75 7.76 17.83 -21.17
C GLU A 75 7.80 16.51 -20.41
N THR A 76 9.03 16.01 -20.21
CA THR A 76 9.31 14.87 -19.36
C THR A 76 8.79 15.16 -17.96
N VAL A 77 7.81 14.39 -17.48
CA VAL A 77 7.35 14.52 -16.09
C VAL A 77 8.44 13.95 -15.22
N CYS A 78 9.26 14.83 -14.63
CA CYS A 78 10.47 14.45 -13.89
C CYS A 78 11.37 13.51 -14.70
N GLY A 79 11.76 13.85 -15.93
CA GLY A 79 12.74 13.07 -16.72
C GLY A 79 12.27 11.69 -17.23
N ALA A 80 11.00 11.33 -17.01
CA ALA A 80 10.40 10.07 -17.46
C ALA A 80 9.31 10.31 -18.52
N SER A 81 9.36 9.58 -19.65
CA SER A 81 8.34 9.59 -20.69
C SER A 81 7.25 8.55 -20.39
N ILE A 82 6.34 8.86 -19.46
CA ILE A 82 5.25 7.95 -19.12
C ILE A 82 4.15 8.06 -20.18
N GLN A 83 4.00 7.01 -21.00
CA GLN A 83 2.86 6.89 -21.89
C GLN A 83 1.64 6.40 -21.12
N TRP A 84 0.71 7.30 -20.81
CA TRP A 84 -0.56 6.94 -20.15
C TRP A 84 -1.55 6.40 -21.19
N SER A 85 -1.33 5.15 -21.61
CA SER A 85 -2.28 4.36 -22.39
C SER A 85 -3.38 3.79 -21.47
N PRO A 86 -4.62 3.59 -21.95
CA PRO A 86 -5.66 2.90 -21.18
C PRO A 86 -5.22 1.53 -20.67
N LEU A 87 -4.39 0.82 -21.45
CA LEU A 87 -3.85 -0.49 -21.08
C LEU A 87 -2.87 -0.37 -19.89
N ASN A 88 -2.00 0.63 -19.88
CA ASN A 88 -1.06 0.87 -18.78
C ASN A 88 -1.79 1.27 -17.49
N ILE A 89 -2.87 2.06 -17.60
CA ILE A 89 -3.71 2.43 -16.46
C ILE A 89 -4.43 1.20 -15.90
N ALA A 90 -5.00 0.36 -16.77
CA ALA A 90 -5.65 -0.89 -16.37
C ALA A 90 -4.65 -1.85 -15.70
N PHE A 91 -3.44 -1.97 -16.25
CA PHE A 91 -2.35 -2.74 -15.65
C PHE A 91 -1.96 -2.20 -14.26
N CYS A 92 -1.81 -0.88 -14.12
CA CYS A 92 -1.58 -0.24 -12.81
C CYS A 92 -2.70 -0.53 -11.80
N ALA A 93 -3.96 -0.53 -12.25
CA ALA A 93 -5.10 -0.84 -11.40
C ALA A 93 -5.03 -2.29 -10.89
N LEU A 94 -4.76 -3.24 -11.80
CA LEU A 94 -4.68 -4.66 -11.48
C LEU A 94 -3.51 -4.97 -10.55
N CYS A 95 -2.33 -4.42 -10.83
CA CYS A 95 -1.16 -4.52 -9.94
C CYS A 95 -1.39 -3.80 -8.60
N GLY A 96 -2.16 -2.70 -8.59
CA GLY A 96 -2.56 -2.03 -7.36
C GLY A 96 -3.49 -2.87 -6.48
N ILE A 97 -4.45 -3.57 -7.08
CA ILE A 97 -5.35 -4.50 -6.38
C ILE A 97 -4.54 -5.66 -5.82
N LEU A 98 -3.72 -6.32 -6.64
CA LEU A 98 -2.83 -7.40 -6.18
C LEU A 98 -1.85 -6.92 -5.11
N GLY A 99 -1.31 -5.70 -5.28
CA GLY A 99 -0.44 -5.04 -4.32
C GLY A 99 -1.12 -4.81 -2.98
N GLY A 100 -2.36 -4.32 -3.01
CA GLY A 100 -3.18 -4.07 -1.83
C GLY A 100 -3.62 -5.35 -1.12
N THR A 101 -4.04 -6.39 -1.86
CA THR A 101 -4.47 -7.66 -1.25
C THR A 101 -3.30 -8.35 -0.57
N VAL A 102 -2.17 -8.50 -1.27
CA VAL A 102 -0.97 -9.12 -0.68
C VAL A 102 -0.42 -8.26 0.46
N GLY A 103 -0.38 -6.92 0.29
CA GLY A 103 0.07 -6.01 1.34
C GLY A 103 -0.83 -5.97 2.58
N GLY A 104 -2.15 -6.18 2.40
CA GLY A 104 -3.11 -6.32 3.50
C GLY A 104 -2.98 -7.65 4.23
N LEU A 105 -2.80 -8.76 3.50
CA LEU A 105 -2.60 -10.09 4.08
C LEU A 105 -1.28 -10.19 4.86
N LEU A 106 -0.21 -9.59 4.34
CA LEU A 106 1.10 -9.56 4.98
C LEU A 106 1.22 -8.47 6.07
N GLY A 107 0.29 -7.51 6.10
CA GLY A 107 0.33 -6.36 7.02
C GLY A 107 1.47 -5.37 6.75
N SER A 108 2.12 -5.42 5.58
CA SER A 108 3.27 -4.58 5.22
C SER A 108 2.90 -3.30 4.45
N GLY A 109 1.65 -3.19 3.99
CA GLY A 109 1.20 -2.11 3.11
C GLY A 109 1.72 -2.28 1.68
N GLY A 110 0.85 -2.17 0.67
CA GLY A 110 1.12 -2.63 -0.71
C GLY A 110 2.23 -1.93 -1.51
N GLY A 111 3.02 -1.02 -0.92
CA GLY A 111 4.01 -0.25 -1.68
C GLY A 111 5.27 -1.01 -2.07
N PHE A 112 5.56 -2.17 -1.48
CA PHE A 112 6.65 -3.02 -1.96
C PHE A 112 6.38 -3.58 -3.37
N ILE A 113 5.10 -3.70 -3.78
CA ILE A 113 4.71 -4.07 -5.15
C ILE A 113 4.66 -2.85 -6.06
N LEU A 114 4.16 -1.71 -5.57
CA LEU A 114 4.12 -0.48 -6.38
C LEU A 114 5.52 0.08 -6.71
N GLY A 115 6.53 -0.15 -5.86
CA GLY A 115 7.88 0.35 -6.10
C GLY A 115 8.48 -0.13 -7.43
N PRO A 116 8.66 -1.44 -7.64
CA PRO A 116 9.12 -2.02 -8.90
C PRO A 116 8.21 -1.70 -10.09
N LEU A 117 6.89 -1.69 -9.89
CA LEU A 117 5.92 -1.35 -10.93
C LEU A 117 6.15 0.06 -11.49
N LEU A 118 6.34 1.05 -10.61
CA LEU A 118 6.61 2.43 -11.03
C LEU A 118 7.94 2.53 -11.79
N LEU A 119 8.95 1.72 -11.44
CA LEU A 119 10.21 1.65 -12.18
C LEU A 119 10.03 1.06 -13.58
N GLU A 120 9.19 0.03 -13.74
CA GLU A 120 8.88 -0.59 -15.02
C GLU A 120 8.14 0.37 -15.97
N ILE A 121 7.28 1.23 -15.40
CA ILE A 121 6.60 2.32 -16.13
C ILE A 121 7.57 3.47 -16.49
N GLY A 122 8.83 3.38 -16.07
CA GLY A 122 9.90 4.33 -16.39
C GLY A 122 10.01 5.51 -15.44
N VAL A 123 9.37 5.46 -14.27
CA VAL A 123 9.48 6.52 -13.25
C VAL A 123 10.89 6.51 -12.64
N ILE A 124 11.46 7.69 -12.42
CA ILE A 124 12.74 7.83 -11.71
C ILE A 124 12.66 7.14 -10.34
N PRO A 125 13.65 6.33 -9.95
CA PRO A 125 13.63 5.52 -8.72
C PRO A 125 13.39 6.32 -7.45
N GLN A 126 13.89 7.55 -7.39
CA GLN A 126 13.70 8.41 -6.24
C GLN A 126 12.25 8.84 -6.05
N VAL A 127 11.53 9.10 -7.16
CA VAL A 127 10.10 9.47 -7.13
C VAL A 127 9.24 8.21 -6.91
N ALA A 128 9.61 7.10 -7.54
CA ALA A 128 8.94 5.81 -7.35
C ALA A 128 9.00 5.35 -5.88
N SER A 129 10.18 5.40 -5.28
CA SER A 129 10.38 5.07 -3.86
C SER A 129 9.57 5.97 -2.94
N ALA A 130 9.61 7.29 -3.14
CA ALA A 130 8.82 8.23 -2.33
C ALA A 130 7.30 7.97 -2.46
N THR A 131 6.82 7.70 -3.68
CA THR A 131 5.41 7.40 -3.96
C THR A 131 4.97 6.09 -3.30
N ALA A 132 5.80 5.04 -3.40
CA ALA A 132 5.55 3.76 -2.76
C ALA A 132 5.47 3.89 -1.23
N THR A 133 6.41 4.61 -0.60
CA THR A 133 6.39 4.86 0.86
C THR A 133 5.15 5.64 1.29
N PHE A 134 4.74 6.62 0.48
CA PHE A 134 3.51 7.37 0.75
C PHE A 134 2.28 6.44 0.70
N VAL A 135 2.16 5.59 -0.32
CA VAL A 135 1.07 4.60 -0.39
C VAL A 135 1.11 3.61 0.79
N MET A 136 2.30 3.15 1.19
CA MET A 136 2.46 2.28 2.37
C MET A 136 1.98 2.96 3.65
N MET A 137 2.28 4.25 3.84
CA MET A 137 1.83 5.00 5.01
C MET A 137 0.31 5.03 5.10
N PHE A 138 -0.39 5.38 4.01
CA PHE A 138 -1.86 5.41 3.99
C PHE A 138 -2.46 4.02 4.20
N SER A 139 -2.00 3.01 3.46
CA SER A 139 -2.52 1.65 3.57
C SER A 139 -2.29 1.06 4.97
N SER A 140 -1.09 1.22 5.53
CA SER A 140 -0.76 0.66 6.85
C SER A 140 -1.55 1.35 7.96
N SER A 141 -1.75 2.68 7.86
CA SER A 141 -2.56 3.41 8.83
C SER A 141 -4.03 2.95 8.87
N LEU A 142 -4.62 2.63 7.71
CA LEU A 142 -5.97 2.03 7.64
C LEU A 142 -6.00 0.67 8.33
N SER A 143 -5.02 -0.20 8.05
CA SER A 143 -4.92 -1.52 8.67
C SER A 143 -4.76 -1.43 10.19
N VAL A 144 -3.94 -0.52 10.70
CA VAL A 144 -3.78 -0.34 12.16
C VAL A 144 -5.10 0.05 12.82
N VAL A 145 -5.86 0.97 12.23
CA VAL A 145 -7.17 1.38 12.77
C VAL A 145 -8.16 0.20 12.72
N GLU A 146 -8.22 -0.53 11.61
CA GLU A 146 -9.07 -1.71 11.48
C GLU A 146 -8.74 -2.78 12.53
N PHE A 147 -7.46 -3.15 12.65
CA PHE A 147 -7.02 -4.14 13.62
C PHE A 147 -7.20 -3.72 15.09
N TYR A 148 -7.11 -2.41 15.36
CA TYR A 148 -7.42 -1.85 16.67
C TYR A 148 -8.91 -2.00 17.01
N LEU A 149 -9.79 -1.70 16.06
CA LEU A 149 -11.25 -1.84 16.22
C LEU A 149 -11.67 -3.30 16.46
N LEU A 150 -11.06 -4.24 15.73
CA LEU A 150 -11.26 -5.68 15.88
C LEU A 150 -10.76 -6.26 17.23
N LYS A 151 -10.20 -5.43 18.12
CA LYS A 151 -9.63 -5.81 19.43
C LYS A 151 -8.65 -6.99 19.39
N ARG A 152 -8.05 -7.27 18.22
CA ARG A 152 -7.09 -8.38 18.01
C ARG A 152 -5.68 -8.06 18.51
N PHE A 153 -5.43 -6.83 18.98
CA PHE A 153 -4.11 -6.35 19.36
C PHE A 153 -3.96 -6.16 20.87
N PRO A 154 -2.98 -6.83 21.52
CA PRO A 154 -2.52 -6.41 22.82
C PRO A 154 -1.72 -5.09 22.67
N MET A 155 -2.34 -3.98 23.09
CA MET A 155 -1.79 -2.62 23.00
C MET A 155 -0.32 -2.44 23.47
N PRO A 156 0.16 -3.07 24.56
CA PRO A 156 1.54 -2.85 25.02
C PRO A 156 2.60 -3.38 24.04
N TYR A 157 2.36 -4.53 23.42
CA TYR A 157 3.28 -5.09 22.42
C TYR A 157 3.29 -4.25 21.14
N ALA A 158 2.13 -3.70 20.75
CA ALA A 158 2.03 -2.83 19.59
C ALA A 158 2.87 -1.55 19.74
N LEU A 159 2.78 -0.89 20.90
CA LEU A 159 3.56 0.31 21.19
C LEU A 159 5.08 0.04 21.24
N TYR A 160 5.46 -1.09 21.84
CA TYR A 160 6.87 -1.51 21.88
C TYR A 160 7.42 -1.74 20.47
N LEU A 161 6.73 -2.54 19.65
CA LEU A 161 7.14 -2.81 18.27
C LEU A 161 7.14 -1.56 17.42
N MET A 162 6.16 -0.66 17.59
CA MET A 162 6.14 0.65 16.92
C MET A 162 7.41 1.46 17.22
N GLY A 163 7.84 1.51 18.49
CA GLY A 163 9.08 2.19 18.88
C GLY A 163 10.31 1.59 18.19
N VAL A 164 10.43 0.26 18.20
CA VAL A 164 11.52 -0.45 17.51
C VAL A 164 11.50 -0.19 16.01
N SER A 165 10.33 -0.22 15.37
CA SER A 165 10.16 0.04 13.94
C SER A 165 10.53 1.47 13.55
N ILE A 166 10.22 2.47 14.38
CA ILE A 166 10.62 3.87 14.12
C ILE A 166 12.15 4.00 14.16
N LEU A 167 12.80 3.43 15.17
CA LEU A 167 14.26 3.48 15.31
C LEU A 167 14.96 2.74 14.16
N ALA A 168 14.50 1.53 13.83
CA ALA A 168 15.02 0.74 12.73
C ALA A 168 14.78 1.42 11.38
N GLY A 169 13.60 2.00 11.16
CA GLY A 169 13.25 2.76 9.97
C GLY A 169 14.11 4.01 9.81
N PHE A 170 14.33 4.77 10.88
CA PHE A 170 15.18 5.96 10.86
C PHE A 170 16.63 5.61 10.48
N TRP A 171 17.23 4.63 11.18
CA TRP A 171 18.60 4.20 10.90
C TRP A 171 18.75 3.54 9.52
N GLY A 172 17.77 2.71 9.12
CA GLY A 172 17.76 2.07 7.81
C GLY A 172 17.68 3.08 6.67
N GLN A 173 16.76 4.06 6.77
CA GLN A 173 16.65 5.13 5.78
C GLN A 173 17.89 6.04 5.76
N TYR A 174 18.46 6.37 6.92
CA TYR A 174 19.69 7.14 7.01
C TYR A 174 20.85 6.42 6.30
N PHE A 175 21.03 5.13 6.59
CA PHE A 175 22.08 4.30 5.98
C PHE A 175 21.89 4.19 4.46
N VAL A 176 20.68 3.83 4.01
CA VAL A 176 20.35 3.70 2.58
C VAL A 176 20.55 5.03 1.85
N ARG A 177 20.11 6.15 2.42
CA ARG A 177 20.30 7.49 1.81
C ARG A 177 21.78 7.88 1.71
N LYS A 178 22.58 7.56 2.73
CA LYS A 178 24.03 7.79 2.70
C LYS A 178 24.69 6.93 1.63
N LEU A 179 24.30 5.66 1.54
CA LEU A 179 24.80 4.72 0.54
C LEU A 179 24.46 5.17 -0.90
N ILE A 180 23.25 5.65 -1.15
CA ILE A 180 22.83 6.21 -2.45
C ILE A 180 23.67 7.44 -2.81
N THR A 181 23.97 8.30 -1.83
CA THR A 181 24.75 9.52 -2.06
C THR A 181 26.20 9.22 -2.43
N ILE A 182 26.79 8.18 -1.81
CA ILE A 182 28.17 7.74 -2.10
C ILE A 182 28.26 7.09 -3.48
N LEU A 183 27.31 6.21 -3.82
CA LEU A 183 27.43 5.35 -5.02
C LEU A 183 26.77 5.94 -6.28
N ARG A 184 25.86 6.92 -6.14
CA ARG A 184 25.20 7.68 -7.22
C ARG A 184 24.59 6.84 -8.36
N ARG A 185 24.30 5.55 -8.13
CA ARG A 185 23.68 4.64 -9.13
C ARG A 185 22.28 4.21 -8.71
N ALA A 186 21.33 4.41 -9.63
CA ALA A 186 19.92 4.00 -9.49
C ALA A 186 19.73 2.48 -9.30
N SER A 187 20.59 1.66 -9.91
CA SER A 187 20.49 0.19 -9.91
C SER A 187 20.57 -0.43 -8.51
N LEU A 188 21.27 0.22 -7.56
CA LEU A 188 21.38 -0.26 -6.18
C LEU A 188 20.06 -0.27 -5.44
N ILE A 189 19.18 0.71 -5.70
CA ILE A 189 17.87 0.78 -5.05
C ILE A 189 17.05 -0.45 -5.46
N VAL A 190 17.10 -0.81 -6.75
CA VAL A 190 16.40 -1.99 -7.29
C VAL A 190 16.97 -3.27 -6.69
N PHE A 191 18.29 -3.39 -6.58
CA PHE A 191 18.95 -4.56 -6.00
C PHE A 191 18.63 -4.75 -4.51
N ILE A 192 18.61 -3.67 -3.72
CA ILE A 192 18.22 -3.71 -2.31
C ILE A 192 16.74 -4.10 -2.19
N LEU A 193 15.86 -3.48 -2.98
CA LEU A 193 14.43 -3.82 -2.99
C LEU A 193 14.21 -5.29 -3.33
N SER A 194 14.82 -5.80 -4.39
CA SER A 194 14.68 -7.20 -4.79
C SER A 194 15.24 -8.15 -3.73
N GLY A 195 16.40 -7.81 -3.14
CA GLY A 195 17.01 -8.61 -2.07
C GLY A 195 16.13 -8.72 -0.83
N VAL A 196 15.53 -7.61 -0.40
CA VAL A 196 14.59 -7.58 0.74
C VAL A 196 13.33 -8.37 0.43
N ILE A 197 12.75 -8.23 -0.78
CA ILE A 197 11.57 -8.99 -1.19
C ILE A 197 11.88 -10.49 -1.21
N PHE A 198 13.02 -10.89 -1.78
CA PHE A 198 13.45 -12.29 -1.85
C PHE A 198 13.66 -12.90 -0.46
N ALA A 199 14.37 -12.19 0.44
CA ALA A 199 14.58 -12.62 1.81
C ALA A 199 13.25 -12.72 2.59
N SER A 200 12.35 -11.76 2.38
CA SER A 200 11.01 -11.75 3.01
C SER A 200 10.17 -12.93 2.52
N ALA A 201 10.19 -13.23 1.22
CA ALA A 201 9.47 -14.36 0.64
C ALA A 201 10.00 -15.70 1.17
N LEU A 202 11.33 -15.87 1.25
CA LEU A 202 11.94 -17.07 1.81
C LEU A 202 11.60 -17.25 3.29
N THR A 203 11.78 -16.21 4.12
CA THR A 203 11.54 -16.30 5.55
C THR A 203 10.07 -16.56 5.87
N MET A 204 9.14 -15.84 5.25
CA MET A 204 7.69 -16.09 5.41
C MET A 204 7.28 -17.46 4.86
N GLY A 205 7.85 -17.89 3.73
CA GLY A 205 7.59 -19.20 3.14
C GLY A 205 8.04 -20.34 4.06
N VAL A 206 9.26 -20.27 4.58
CA VAL A 206 9.82 -21.30 5.47
C VAL A 206 9.03 -21.36 6.79
N ILE A 207 8.83 -20.21 7.45
CA ILE A 207 8.08 -20.16 8.72
C ILE A 207 6.63 -20.59 8.53
N GLY A 208 6.01 -20.20 7.41
CA GLY A 208 4.64 -20.58 7.06
C GLY A 208 4.49 -22.08 6.85
N ILE A 209 5.39 -22.69 6.07
CA ILE A 209 5.39 -24.15 5.83
C ILE A 209 5.66 -24.90 7.13
N GLU A 210 6.66 -24.50 7.91
CA GLU A 210 7.01 -25.17 9.16
C GLU A 210 5.84 -25.13 10.16
N ARG A 211 5.20 -23.96 10.33
CA ARG A 211 4.00 -23.83 11.18
C ARG A 211 2.85 -24.67 10.67
N SER A 212 2.62 -24.69 9.36
CA SER A 212 1.52 -25.46 8.76
C SER A 212 1.71 -26.95 9.00
N ILE A 213 2.91 -27.48 8.76
CA ILE A 213 3.23 -28.90 9.00
C ILE A 213 3.08 -29.25 10.49
N ARG A 214 3.56 -28.39 11.39
CA ARG A 214 3.44 -28.58 12.84
C ARG A 214 1.99 -28.62 13.30
N MET A 215 1.15 -27.69 12.81
CA MET A 215 -0.28 -27.66 13.13
C MET A 215 -1.03 -28.90 12.57
N ILE A 216 -0.66 -29.38 11.37
CA ILE A 216 -1.21 -30.63 10.82
C ILE A 216 -0.86 -31.82 11.69
N HIS A 217 0.41 -31.94 12.10
CA HIS A 217 0.89 -33.07 12.91
C HIS A 217 0.27 -33.09 14.31
N ASN A 218 0.07 -31.91 14.93
CA ASN A 218 -0.52 -31.80 16.26
C ASN A 218 -2.07 -31.86 16.24
N HIS A 219 -2.69 -32.04 15.08
CA HIS A 219 -4.14 -31.90 14.89
C HIS A 219 -4.71 -30.59 15.49
N GLU A 220 -3.92 -29.51 15.44
CA GLU A 220 -4.31 -28.21 15.96
C GLU A 220 -5.21 -27.48 14.94
N PHE A 221 -6.14 -26.69 15.46
CA PHE A 221 -7.05 -25.90 14.64
C PHE A 221 -6.28 -24.82 13.86
N MET A 222 -6.37 -24.85 12.54
CA MET A 222 -5.63 -23.94 11.63
C MET A 222 -6.10 -22.47 11.65
N GLY A 223 -7.06 -22.13 12.51
CA GLY A 223 -7.57 -20.76 12.65
C GLY A 223 -8.64 -20.34 11.64
N PHE A 224 -9.12 -21.26 10.79
CA PHE A 224 -10.25 -21.01 9.89
C PHE A 224 -11.57 -21.07 10.66
N LEU A 225 -11.96 -19.95 11.26
CA LEU A 225 -13.28 -19.79 11.85
C LEU A 225 -14.33 -19.58 10.76
N ASP A 226 -15.50 -20.20 10.93
CA ASP A 226 -16.67 -19.89 10.13
C ASP A 226 -17.12 -18.46 10.43
N PHE A 227 -17.15 -17.63 9.38
CA PHE A 227 -17.48 -16.21 9.48
C PHE A 227 -18.86 -15.92 10.11
N CYS A 228 -19.80 -16.87 10.02
CA CYS A 228 -21.16 -16.71 10.54
C CYS A 228 -21.56 -17.72 11.63
N SER A 229 -20.77 -18.76 11.91
CA SER A 229 -21.17 -19.83 12.85
C SER A 229 -20.44 -19.78 14.20
N SER A 230 -19.51 -18.84 14.39
CA SER A 230 -18.72 -18.76 15.63
C SER A 230 -18.55 -17.34 16.16
N GLN A 231 -19.59 -16.87 16.85
CA GLN A 231 -19.40 -16.00 18.02
C GLN A 231 -20.41 -16.34 19.10
#